data_AF-A0A7M7PPF5-F1
#
_entry.id   AF-A0A7M7PPF5-F1
#
_cell.length_a   1.000
_cell.length_b   1.000
_cell.length_c   1.000
_cell.angle_alpha   90.00
_cell.angle_beta   90.00
_cell.angle_gamma   90.00
#
_symmetry.space_group_name_H-M   'P 1'
#
loop_
_entity.id
_entity.type
_entity.pdbx_description
1 polymer ?
#
loop_
_entity_poly.entity_id
_entity_poly.type
_entity_poly.pdbx_seq_one_letter_code
_entity_poly.pdbx_strand_id
1 'polypeptide(L)'
;MLECFHNHILMYASKRYSFDYPANRARNLLAVIDYMAHKDRPDQIDEQGNTKYVAVWSKRANNYVARKEKVPKTYPYMYVQGLIGAILERREQDQGPLFSKAVLLPDDPRHTRPRLAPFPPPQLDVILARRLGRLEKSM
;
A
#
# COMPACT_ATOMS: atom_id res chain seq x y z
N MET A 1 7.76 11.05 -10.84
CA MET A 1 7.90 10.90 -9.37
C MET A 1 6.75 10.08 -8.77
N LEU A 2 5.48 10.37 -9.11
CA LEU A 2 4.28 9.67 -8.61
C LEU A 2 4.10 8.22 -9.07
N GLU A 3 4.47 7.89 -10.31
CA GLU A 3 4.36 6.53 -10.84
C GLU A 3 5.30 5.53 -10.14
N CYS A 4 6.53 5.96 -9.85
CA CYS A 4 7.49 5.14 -9.11
C CYS A 4 6.96 4.83 -7.69
N PHE A 5 6.33 5.81 -7.05
CA PHE A 5 5.71 5.63 -5.74
C PHE A 5 4.52 4.66 -5.81
N HIS A 6 3.64 4.80 -6.79
CA HIS A 6 2.52 3.88 -6.98
C HIS A 6 2.99 2.43 -7.23
N ASN A 7 4.02 2.24 -8.06
CA ASN A 7 4.58 0.91 -8.29
C ASN A 7 5.16 0.31 -7.01
N HIS A 8 5.78 1.12 -6.16
CA HIS A 8 6.33 0.67 -4.89
C HIS A 8 5.24 0.27 -3.88
N ILE A 9 4.14 1.03 -3.83
CA ILE A 9 2.96 0.70 -3.01
C ILE A 9 2.36 -0.66 -3.41
N LEU A 10 2.37 -1.03 -4.69
CA LEU A 10 1.79 -2.27 -5.19
C LEU A 10 2.51 -3.54 -4.70
N MET A 11 3.73 -3.42 -4.17
CA MET A 11 4.46 -4.56 -3.58
C MET A 11 3.77 -5.13 -2.34
N TYR A 12 3.04 -4.31 -1.57
CA TYR A 12 2.44 -4.71 -0.29
C TYR A 12 1.02 -5.26 -0.39
N ALA A 13 0.27 -4.85 -1.41
CA ALA A 13 -1.07 -5.36 -1.67
C ALA A 13 -1.49 -5.07 -3.10
N SER A 14 -2.47 -5.79 -3.63
CA SER A 14 -2.97 -5.47 -4.98
C SER A 14 -3.75 -4.13 -4.99
N LYS A 15 -3.91 -3.54 -6.18
CA LYS A 15 -4.81 -2.39 -6.39
C LYS A 15 -6.29 -2.76 -6.27
N ARG A 16 -6.60 -4.06 -6.32
CA ARG A 16 -7.98 -4.58 -6.36
C ARG A 16 -8.61 -4.66 -4.96
N TYR A 17 -7.83 -4.49 -3.90
CA TYR A 17 -8.33 -4.43 -2.54
C TYR A 17 -8.66 -2.99 -2.16
N SER A 18 -9.90 -2.76 -1.75
CA SER A 18 -10.32 -1.51 -1.13
C SER A 18 -9.89 -1.50 0.33
N PHE A 19 -8.99 -0.58 0.68
CA PHE A 19 -8.59 -0.35 2.05
C PHE A 19 -9.30 0.87 2.62
N ASP A 20 -9.67 0.75 3.88
CA ASP A 20 -10.06 1.85 4.73
C ASP A 20 -8.92 2.88 4.88
N TYR A 21 -9.25 4.15 5.14
CA TYR A 21 -8.27 5.24 5.17
C TYR A 21 -7.04 4.95 6.08
N PRO A 22 -7.21 4.47 7.33
CA PRO A 22 -6.06 4.14 8.18
C PRO A 22 -5.17 3.05 7.59
N ALA A 23 -5.77 2.01 7.00
CA ALA A 23 -5.03 0.91 6.38
C ALA A 23 -4.29 1.38 5.12
N ASN A 24 -4.91 2.23 4.30
CA ASN A 24 -4.26 2.81 3.13
C ASN A 24 -3.11 3.75 3.52
N ARG A 25 -3.26 4.52 4.60
CA ARG A 25 -2.20 5.36 5.16
C ARG A 25 -1.03 4.51 5.68
N ALA A 26 -1.30 3.46 6.44
CA ALA A 26 -0.27 2.54 6.93
C ALA A 26 0.51 1.89 5.78
N ARG A 27 -0.19 1.49 4.71
CA ARG A 27 0.42 0.95 3.49
C ARG A 27 1.37 1.94 2.83
N ASN A 28 0.97 3.20 2.71
CA ASN A 28 1.84 4.25 2.14
C ASN A 28 3.08 4.48 3.00
N LEU A 29 2.93 4.53 4.33
CA LEU A 29 4.05 4.68 5.26
C LEU A 29 5.03 3.51 5.17
N LEU A 30 4.52 2.27 5.12
CA LEU A 30 5.36 1.08 4.97
C LEU A 30 6.17 1.10 3.67
N ALA A 31 5.53 1.52 2.56
CA ALA A 31 6.23 1.69 1.28
C ALA A 31 7.33 2.75 1.36
N VAL A 32 7.10 3.86 2.06
CA VAL A 32 8.12 4.89 2.29
C VAL A 32 9.28 4.35 3.12
N ILE A 33 9.01 3.66 4.24
CA ILE A 33 10.04 3.07 5.10
C ILE A 33 10.92 2.11 4.30
N ASP A 34 10.31 1.22 3.50
CA ASP A 34 11.05 0.30 2.65
C ASP A 34 11.86 1.03 1.58
N TYR A 35 11.29 2.05 0.95
CA TYR A 35 12.01 2.84 -0.04
C TYR A 35 13.25 3.49 0.58
N MET A 36 13.09 4.14 1.73
CA MET A 36 14.19 4.82 2.42
C MET A 36 15.27 3.82 2.86
N ALA A 37 14.89 2.65 3.37
CA ALA A 37 15.83 1.60 3.75
C ALA A 37 16.65 1.05 2.56
N HIS A 38 16.10 1.09 1.34
CA HIS A 38 16.69 0.45 0.16
C HIS A 38 17.19 1.42 -0.93
N LYS A 39 17.03 2.73 -0.74
CA LYS A 39 17.36 3.77 -1.74
C LYS A 39 18.85 3.75 -2.09
N ASP A 40 19.69 3.77 -1.06
CA ASP A 40 21.14 3.96 -1.19
C ASP A 40 21.91 2.63 -1.18
N ARG A 41 21.25 1.54 -1.59
CA ARG A 41 21.91 0.24 -1.75
C ARG A 41 23.07 0.33 -2.74
N PRO A 42 24.23 -0.26 -2.39
CA PRO A 42 25.38 -0.29 -3.27
C PRO A 42 25.13 -1.18 -4.49
N ASP A 43 25.93 -0.95 -5.52
CA ASP A 43 25.96 -1.81 -6.70
C ASP A 43 26.54 -3.19 -6.32
N GLN A 44 26.03 -4.24 -6.95
CA GLN A 44 26.50 -5.60 -6.75
C GLN A 44 27.85 -5.79 -7.43
N ILE A 45 28.77 -6.41 -6.71
CA ILE A 45 30.14 -6.67 -7.16
C ILE A 45 30.28 -8.17 -7.43
N ASP A 46 31.05 -8.51 -8.46
CA ASP A 46 31.42 -9.89 -8.79
C ASP A 46 32.63 -10.37 -7.98
N GLU A 47 32.95 -11.67 -8.07
CA GLU A 47 34.09 -12.29 -7.38
C GLU A 47 35.43 -11.61 -7.71
N GLN A 48 35.51 -10.97 -8.87
CA GLN A 48 36.69 -10.26 -9.36
C GLN A 48 36.73 -8.77 -8.98
N GLY A 49 35.76 -8.28 -8.19
CA GLY A 49 35.70 -6.86 -7.79
C GLY A 49 35.02 -5.92 -8.78
N ASN A 50 34.50 -6.44 -9.90
CA ASN A 50 33.84 -5.64 -10.94
C ASN A 50 32.34 -5.47 -10.68
N THR A 51 31.75 -4.34 -11.08
CA THR A 51 30.30 -4.11 -10.97
C THR A 51 29.52 -5.05 -11.90
N LYS A 52 28.49 -5.73 -11.38
CA LYS A 52 27.59 -6.56 -12.19
C LYS A 52 26.61 -5.71 -13.02
N TYR A 53 26.39 -6.14 -14.25
CA TYR A 53 25.45 -5.54 -15.18
C TYR A 53 24.44 -6.57 -15.69
N VAL A 54 23.20 -6.12 -15.90
CA VAL A 54 22.12 -6.89 -16.50
C VAL A 54 21.65 -6.17 -17.77
N ALA A 55 21.43 -6.91 -18.84
CA ALA A 55 20.84 -6.38 -20.07
C ALA A 55 19.32 -6.24 -19.91
N VAL A 56 18.81 -5.01 -20.04
CA VAL A 56 17.38 -4.71 -19.92
C VAL A 56 16.87 -4.06 -21.21
N TRP A 57 15.74 -4.53 -21.73
CA TRP A 57 15.11 -3.91 -22.89
C TRP A 57 14.56 -2.52 -22.52
N SER A 58 15.04 -1.48 -23.20
CA SER A 58 14.54 -0.11 -23.04
C SER A 58 13.55 0.22 -24.15
N LYS A 59 12.28 0.42 -23.79
CA LYS A 59 11.26 0.89 -24.75
C LYS A 59 11.62 2.24 -25.38
N ARG A 60 12.33 3.11 -24.63
CA ARG A 60 12.75 4.44 -25.11
C ARG A 60 13.86 4.36 -26.16
N ALA A 61 14.83 3.47 -25.95
CA ALA A 61 15.94 3.29 -26.88
C ALA A 61 15.65 2.26 -27.98
N ASN A 62 14.53 1.53 -27.85
CA ASN A 62 14.16 0.39 -28.69
C ASN A 62 15.30 -0.63 -28.82
N ASN A 63 16.07 -0.82 -27.75
CA ASN A 63 17.25 -1.67 -27.72
C ASN A 63 17.54 -2.14 -26.28
N TYR A 64 18.42 -3.14 -26.14
CA TYR A 64 18.98 -3.56 -24.87
C TYR A 64 19.96 -2.51 -24.34
N VAL A 65 19.83 -2.18 -23.06
CA VAL A 65 20.76 -1.30 -22.34
C VAL A 65 21.33 -2.03 -21.13
N ALA A 66 22.60 -1.81 -20.84
CA ALA A 66 23.23 -2.32 -19.64
C ALA A 66 22.76 -1.50 -18.41
N ARG A 67 22.26 -2.18 -17.39
CA ARG A 67 21.90 -1.59 -16.10
C ARG A 67 22.75 -2.23 -15.01
N LYS A 68 23.31 -1.40 -14.13
CA LYS A 68 24.00 -1.88 -12.92
C LYS A 68 23.04 -2.64 -12.03
N GLU A 69 23.43 -3.84 -11.64
CA GLU A 69 22.70 -4.63 -10.66
C GLU A 69 23.03 -4.09 -9.27
N LYS A 70 22.01 -3.85 -8.45
CA LYS A 70 22.20 -3.47 -7.03
C LYS A 70 22.19 -4.72 -6.17
N VAL A 71 22.89 -4.66 -5.04
CA VAL A 71 22.88 -5.76 -4.05
C VAL A 71 21.43 -6.17 -3.75
N PRO A 72 21.14 -7.49 -3.68
CA PRO A 72 19.79 -7.99 -3.44
C PRO A 72 19.14 -7.28 -2.25
N LYS A 73 17.82 -7.11 -2.31
CA LYS A 73 17.09 -6.62 -1.15
C LYS A 73 17.23 -7.68 -0.07
N THR A 74 18.11 -7.43 0.89
CA THR A 74 17.98 -8.06 2.17
C THR A 74 16.76 -7.40 2.78
N TYR A 75 15.73 -8.19 3.07
CA TYR A 75 14.70 -7.79 4.01
C TYR A 75 15.18 -8.26 5.38
N PRO A 76 16.27 -7.71 5.97
CA PRO A 76 16.54 -8.10 7.33
C PRO A 76 15.30 -7.66 8.08
N TYR A 77 14.84 -8.58 8.89
CA TYR A 77 13.95 -8.43 10.02
C TYR A 77 14.10 -7.10 10.82
N MET A 78 14.98 -6.16 10.49
CA MET A 78 15.30 -4.95 11.25
C MET A 78 14.13 -3.96 11.38
N TYR A 79 13.48 -3.54 10.28
CA TYR A 79 12.28 -2.70 10.41
C TYR A 79 11.01 -3.52 10.65
N VAL A 80 10.94 -4.77 10.17
CA VAL A 80 9.77 -5.63 10.38
C VAL A 80 9.69 -6.14 11.82
N GLN A 81 10.78 -6.59 12.44
CA GLN A 81 10.83 -6.92 13.88
C GLN A 81 10.76 -5.68 14.74
N GLY A 82 11.35 -4.55 14.35
CA GLY A 82 11.15 -3.29 15.06
C GLY A 82 9.67 -2.91 15.11
N LEU A 83 8.96 -3.03 13.98
CA LEU A 83 7.52 -2.79 13.91
C LEU A 83 6.71 -3.85 14.64
N ILE A 84 7.03 -5.14 14.49
CA ILE A 84 6.34 -6.23 15.21
C ILE A 84 6.55 -6.09 16.72
N GLY A 85 7.78 -5.82 17.16
CA GLY A 85 8.14 -5.57 18.56
C GLY A 85 7.36 -4.38 19.10
N ALA A 86 7.35 -3.24 18.40
CA ALA A 86 6.55 -2.09 18.80
C ALA A 86 5.04 -2.38 18.83
N ILE A 87 4.53 -3.22 17.92
CA ILE A 87 3.12 -3.68 17.94
C ILE A 87 2.86 -4.53 19.18
N LEU A 88 3.76 -5.46 19.51
CA LEU A 88 3.65 -6.33 20.67
C LEU A 88 3.76 -5.55 21.98
N GLU A 89 4.74 -4.66 22.12
CA GLU A 89 4.89 -3.76 23.28
C GLU A 89 3.66 -2.88 23.47
N ARG A 90 3.17 -2.27 22.38
CA ARG A 90 1.95 -1.46 22.43
C ARG A 90 0.73 -2.30 22.80
N ARG A 91 0.69 -3.57 22.38
CA ARG A 91 -0.38 -4.50 22.74
C ARG A 91 -0.30 -4.94 24.20
N GLU A 92 0.90 -5.12 24.74
CA GLU A 92 1.12 -5.47 26.15
C GLU A 92 0.65 -4.33 27.07
N GLN A 93 0.88 -3.08 26.68
CA GLN A 93 0.44 -1.90 27.43
C GLN A 93 -1.06 -1.59 27.26
N ASP A 94 -1.71 -2.14 26.23
CA ASP A 94 -3.11 -1.86 25.91
C ASP A 94 -4.05 -2.74 26.74
N GLN A 95 -4.84 -2.11 27.61
CA GLN A 95 -5.86 -2.80 28.41
C GLN A 95 -7.17 -3.07 27.63
N GLY A 96 -7.26 -2.61 26.38
CA GLY A 96 -8.43 -2.77 25.54
C GLY A 96 -8.61 -4.17 24.93
N PRO A 97 -9.85 -4.51 24.52
CA PRO A 97 -10.13 -5.75 23.80
C PRO A 97 -9.41 -5.76 22.44
N LEU A 98 -9.01 -6.95 21.98
CA LEU A 98 -8.25 -7.14 20.73
C LEU A 98 -8.99 -6.60 19.49
N PHE A 99 -10.32 -6.71 19.49
CA PHE A 99 -11.19 -6.18 18.45
C PHE A 99 -12.04 -5.06 19.04
N SER A 100 -11.61 -3.81 18.81
CA SER A 100 -12.36 -2.61 19.16
C SER A 100 -12.47 -1.68 17.95
N LYS A 101 -13.52 -0.85 17.94
CA LYS A 101 -13.59 0.23 16.95
C LYS A 101 -12.49 1.23 17.26
N ALA A 102 -11.52 1.34 16.36
CA ALA A 102 -10.47 2.35 16.47
C ALA A 102 -11.10 3.75 16.49
N VAL A 103 -10.68 4.57 17.45
CA VAL A 103 -11.03 5.99 17.49
C VAL A 103 -10.37 6.67 16.28
N LEU A 104 -11.15 7.42 15.51
CA LEU A 104 -10.64 8.16 14.37
C LEU A 104 -9.74 9.31 14.85
N LEU A 105 -8.66 9.56 14.13
CA LEU A 105 -7.81 10.73 14.40
C LEU A 105 -8.58 12.01 14.09
N PRO A 106 -8.29 13.14 14.77
CA PRO A 106 -8.99 14.41 14.55
C PRO A 106 -9.04 14.85 13.07
N ASP A 107 -7.96 14.60 12.33
CA ASP A 107 -7.81 14.96 10.91
C ASP A 107 -8.24 13.86 9.94
N ASP A 108 -8.91 12.80 10.40
CA ASP A 108 -9.36 11.72 9.52
C ASP A 108 -10.42 12.24 8.52
N PRO A 109 -10.23 12.05 7.20
CA PRO A 109 -11.17 12.52 6.18
C PRO A 109 -12.59 11.97 6.33
N ARG A 110 -12.78 10.91 7.11
CA ARG A 110 -14.10 10.40 7.49
C ARG A 110 -14.92 11.39 8.34
N HIS A 111 -14.27 12.37 8.98
CA HIS A 111 -14.96 13.45 9.70
C HIS A 111 -15.61 14.48 8.75
N THR A 112 -15.06 14.66 7.55
CA THR A 112 -15.45 15.76 6.65
C THR A 112 -16.93 15.71 6.27
N ARG A 113 -17.43 14.53 5.85
CA ARG A 113 -18.88 14.25 5.67
C ARG A 113 -19.14 12.73 5.75
N PRO A 114 -20.19 12.27 6.44
CA PRO A 114 -20.52 10.84 6.53
C PRO A 114 -21.00 10.24 5.19
N ARG A 115 -21.43 11.07 4.23
CA ARG A 115 -21.92 10.65 2.92
C ARG A 115 -21.39 11.57 1.82
N LEU A 116 -21.10 10.99 0.66
CA LEU A 116 -20.71 11.70 -0.57
C LEU A 116 -21.88 12.52 -1.15
N ALA A 117 -23.10 12.01 -1.04
CA ALA A 117 -24.27 12.67 -1.60
C ALA A 117 -24.59 13.97 -0.82
N PRO A 118 -24.90 15.08 -1.50
CA PRO A 118 -25.25 16.34 -0.86
C PRO A 118 -26.66 16.30 -0.21
N PHE A 119 -27.48 15.31 -0.56
CA PHE A 119 -28.83 15.11 -0.04
C PHE A 119 -28.90 13.86 0.86
N PRO A 120 -29.85 13.80 1.81
CA PRO A 120 -30.05 12.62 2.65
C PRO A 120 -30.44 11.40 1.80
N PRO A 121 -30.10 10.18 2.23
CA PRO A 121 -30.55 8.97 1.55
C PRO A 121 -32.08 8.91 1.57
N PRO A 122 -32.72 8.43 0.48
CA PRO A 122 -34.13 8.02 0.56
C PRO A 122 -34.28 6.83 1.52
N GLN A 123 -35.51 6.57 1.97
CA GLN A 123 -35.81 5.41 2.83
C GLN A 123 -35.38 4.10 2.17
N LEU A 124 -34.94 3.14 2.99
CA LEU A 124 -34.37 1.87 2.53
C LEU A 124 -35.37 1.10 1.65
N ASP A 125 -36.65 1.12 2.00
CA ASP A 125 -37.71 0.42 1.28
C ASP A 125 -37.86 0.93 -0.15
N VAL A 126 -37.71 2.25 -0.35
CA VAL A 126 -37.72 2.87 -1.69
C VAL A 126 -36.51 2.44 -2.51
N ILE A 127 -35.35 2.25 -1.87
CA ILE A 127 -34.12 1.77 -2.54
C ILE A 127 -34.28 0.30 -2.93
N LEU A 128 -34.84 -0.53 -2.04
CA LEU A 128 -35.06 -1.96 -2.29
C LEU A 128 -36.11 -2.18 -3.39
N ALA A 129 -37.20 -1.41 -3.39
CA ALA A 129 -38.23 -1.49 -4.44
C ALA A 129 -37.70 -1.14 -5.84
N ARG A 130 -36.69 -0.28 -5.94
CA ARG A 130 -36.02 0.07 -7.22
C ARG A 130 -35.01 -0.98 -7.68
N ARG A 131 -34.68 -1.96 -6.85
CA ARG A 131 -33.64 -2.95 -7.13
C ARG A 131 -34.16 -4.00 -8.12
N LEU A 132 -34.10 -3.68 -9.41
CA LEU A 132 -34.40 -4.64 -10.47
C LEU A 132 -33.38 -5.79 -10.45
N GLY A 133 -33.89 -7.02 -10.51
CA GLY A 133 -33.06 -8.21 -10.69
C GLY A 133 -32.32 -8.14 -12.03
N ARG A 134 -31.13 -8.75 -12.12
CA ARG A 134 -30.35 -8.76 -13.39
C ARG A 134 -31.12 -9.38 -14.57
N LEU A 135 -32.13 -10.21 -14.31
CA LEU A 135 -32.99 -10.85 -15.29
C LEU A 135 -34.20 -9.99 -15.73
N GLU A 136 -34.62 -9.02 -14.92
CA GLU A 136 -35.81 -8.20 -15.19
C GLU A 136 -35.51 -6.94 -16.01
N LYS A 137 -34.23 -6.68 -16.26
CA LYS A 137 -33.76 -5.47 -16.95
C LYS A 137 -33.69 -5.62 -18.48
N SER A 138 -34.11 -6.76 -19.04
CA SER A 138 -34.04 -7.06 -20.48
C SER A 138 -35.39 -7.23 -21.20
N MET A 139 -36.49 -6.76 -20.61
CA MET A 139 -37.74 -6.49 -21.32
C MET A 139 -37.92 -4.98 -21.47
#